data_AF-A0A5K1ETW0-F1
#
_entry.id   AF-A0A5K1ETW0-F1
#
_cell.length_a   1.000
_cell.length_b   1.000
_cell.length_c   1.000
_cell.angle_alpha   90.00
_cell.angle_beta   90.00
_cell.angle_gamma   90.00
#
_symmetry.space_group_name_H-M   'P 1'
#
loop_
_entity.id
_entity.type
_entity.pdbx_description
1 polymer ?
#
loop_
_entity_poly.entity_id
_entity_poly.type
_entity_poly.pdbx_seq_one_letter_code
_entity_poly.pdbx_strand_id
1 'polypeptide(L)'
;IVHSAPGIPEALIQEMFRHSQGISKEGLSLHISQKLVKVMNGTVQYLREAERSSFIILVEFPLAYYGKPGEQTEHKVDPRSSIR
;
A
#
# COMPACT_ATOMS: atom_id res chain seq x y z
N ILE A 1 -3.46 13.04 -1.93
CA ILE A 1 -4.27 13.82 -0.97
C ILE A 1 -3.36 14.91 -0.42
N VAL A 2 -3.57 16.16 -0.80
CA VAL A 2 -2.75 17.31 -0.35
C VAL A 2 -3.67 18.24 0.44
N HIS A 3 -3.34 18.50 1.70
CA HIS A 3 -4.11 19.39 2.56
C HIS A 3 -3.45 20.77 2.57
N SER A 4 -4.20 21.82 2.28
CA SER A 4 -3.74 23.22 2.37
C SER A 4 -3.31 23.54 3.81
N ALA A 5 -2.32 24.43 3.94
CA ALA A 5 -1.80 24.89 5.23
C ALA A 5 -2.95 25.29 6.19
N PRO A 6 -2.88 24.92 7.49
CA PRO A 6 -1.72 24.37 8.20
C PRO A 6 -1.56 22.84 8.14
N GLY A 7 -2.29 22.12 7.27
CA GLY A 7 -2.24 20.66 7.20
C GLY A 7 -2.91 19.97 8.40
N ILE A 8 -2.60 18.69 8.62
CA ILE A 8 -3.11 17.94 9.79
C ILE A 8 -2.38 18.43 11.06
N PRO A 9 -3.11 18.67 12.17
CA PRO A 9 -2.51 18.94 13.49
C PRO A 9 -1.53 17.84 13.93
N GLU A 10 -0.39 18.24 14.49
CA GLU A 10 0.67 17.30 14.92
C GLU A 10 0.16 16.27 15.93
N ALA A 11 -0.74 16.68 16.85
CA ALA A 11 -1.36 15.77 17.80
C ALA A 11 -2.12 14.62 17.12
N LEU A 12 -2.84 14.89 16.02
CA LEU A 12 -3.56 13.87 15.26
C LEU A 12 -2.59 12.95 14.50
N ILE A 13 -1.45 13.47 14.03
CA ILE A 13 -0.38 12.65 13.45
C ILE A 13 0.20 11.72 14.51
N GLN A 14 0.45 12.21 15.72
CA GLN A 14 0.93 11.36 16.81
C GLN A 14 -0.08 10.27 17.18
N GLU A 15 -1.36 10.61 17.27
CA GLU A 15 -2.46 9.66 17.50
C GLU A 15 -2.55 8.60 16.41
N MET A 16 -2.30 8.95 15.14
CA MET A 16 -2.26 7.98 14.04
C MET A 16 -1.19 6.90 14.25
N PHE A 17 0.01 7.28 14.68
CA PHE A 17 1.16 6.36 14.78
C PHE A 17 1.30 5.67 16.15
N ARG A 18 0.70 6.22 17.22
CA ARG A 18 0.80 5.69 18.58
C ARG A 18 -0.57 5.25 19.08
N HIS A 19 -0.65 4.02 19.59
CA HIS A 19 -1.86 3.57 20.28
C HIS A 19 -1.85 4.11 21.72
N SER A 20 -2.77 5.00 22.06
CA SER A 20 -2.96 5.51 23.43
C SER A 20 -4.40 5.36 23.92
N GLN A 21 -4.56 5.17 25.22
CA GLN A 21 -5.86 5.30 25.88
C GLN A 21 -6.32 6.77 25.74
N GLY A 22 -7.52 7.01 25.21
CA GLY A 22 -8.06 8.36 25.04
C GLY A 22 -7.81 9.03 23.67
N ILE A 23 -7.63 8.25 22.60
CA ILE A 23 -7.53 8.77 21.22
C ILE A 23 -8.80 9.54 20.82
N SER A 24 -8.64 10.65 20.08
CA SER A 24 -9.77 11.40 19.53
C SER A 24 -10.51 10.59 18.46
N LYS A 25 -11.72 11.00 18.07
CA LYS A 25 -12.46 10.32 16.99
C LYS A 25 -11.73 10.44 15.65
N GLU A 26 -11.14 11.60 15.40
CA GLU A 26 -10.34 11.92 14.23
C GLU A 26 -9.01 11.15 14.24
N GLY A 27 -8.35 11.06 15.39
CA GLY A 27 -7.15 10.24 15.53
C GLY A 27 -7.45 8.76 15.33
N LEU A 28 -8.58 8.26 15.83
CA LEU A 28 -9.00 6.88 15.64
C LEU A 28 -9.22 6.55 14.16
N SER A 29 -9.86 7.45 13.40
CA SER A 29 -10.06 7.23 11.97
C SER A 29 -8.72 7.17 11.21
N LEU A 30 -7.79 8.09 11.50
CA LEU A 30 -6.44 8.07 10.94
C LEU A 30 -5.66 6.80 11.33
N HIS A 31 -5.77 6.39 12.59
CA HIS A 31 -5.13 5.16 13.09
C HIS A 31 -5.67 3.91 12.39
N ILE A 32 -6.98 3.83 12.17
CA ILE A 32 -7.60 2.73 11.41
C ILE A 32 -7.09 2.72 9.96
N SER A 33 -7.01 3.87 9.30
CA SER A 33 -6.44 3.97 7.95
C SER A 33 -4.98 3.49 7.91
N GLN A 34 -4.18 3.83 8.91
CA GLN A 34 -2.80 3.34 9.01
C GLN A 34 -2.74 1.82 9.21
N LYS A 35 -3.61 1.27 10.04
CA LYS A 35 -3.72 -0.18 10.23
C LYS A 35 -4.12 -0.90 8.95
N LEU A 36 -5.04 -0.34 8.17
CA LEU A 36 -5.43 -0.91 6.88
C LEU A 36 -4.22 -1.03 5.95
N VAL A 37 -3.43 0.04 5.81
CA VAL A 37 -2.21 0.02 5.00
C VAL A 37 -1.23 -1.03 5.51
N LYS A 38 -1.05 -1.16 6.83
CA LYS A 38 -0.21 -2.21 7.42
C LYS A 38 -0.72 -3.62 7.12
N VAL A 39 -2.03 -3.86 7.18
CA VAL A 39 -2.64 -5.16 6.81
C VAL A 39 -2.37 -5.51 5.36
N MET A 40 -2.32 -4.50 4.48
CA MET A 40 -1.93 -4.64 3.08
C MET A 40 -0.40 -4.77 2.89
N ASN A 41 0.34 -5.04 3.96
CA ASN A 41 1.80 -5.11 3.96
C ASN A 41 2.49 -3.83 3.46
N GLY A 42 1.81 -2.69 3.60
CA GLY A 42 2.30 -1.38 3.20
C GLY A 42 2.83 -0.53 4.36
N THR A 43 3.33 0.65 4.02
CA THR A 43 3.82 1.65 4.97
C THR A 43 3.17 3.02 4.72
N VAL A 44 3.05 3.82 5.79
CA VAL A 44 2.59 5.20 5.73
C VAL A 44 3.62 6.09 6.39
N GLN A 45 3.96 7.19 5.72
CA GLN A 45 4.79 8.28 6.25
C GLN A 45 4.03 9.59 6.13
N TYR A 46 4.27 10.50 7.08
CA TYR A 46 3.76 11.87 7.00
C TYR A 46 4.94 12.81 6.79
N LEU A 47 4.87 13.62 5.73
CA LEU A 47 5.85 14.63 5.39
C LEU A 47 5.21 16.01 5.53
N ARG A 48 5.86 16.89 6.29
CA ARG A 48 5.46 18.29 6.47
C ARG A 48 6.61 19.20 6.07
N GLU A 49 6.32 20.11 5.13
CA GLU A 49 7.20 21.16 4.65
C GLU A 49 6.54 22.52 4.90
N ALA A 50 7.25 23.62 4.60
CA ALA A 50 6.80 24.98 4.93
C ALA A 50 5.37 25.30 4.48
N GLU A 51 4.99 24.91 3.25
CA GLU A 51 3.70 25.27 2.65
C GLU A 51 2.81 24.06 2.33
N ARG A 52 3.28 22.84 2.60
CA ARG A 52 2.58 21.62 2.21
C ARG A 52 2.75 20.51 3.22
N SER A 53 1.72 19.68 3.31
CA SER A 53 1.74 18.43 4.07
C SER A 53 1.20 17.31 3.19
N SER A 54 1.76 16.10 3.34
CA SER A 54 1.39 14.95 2.51
C SER A 54 1.59 13.65 3.27
N PHE A 55 0.70 12.70 3.01
CA PHE A 55 0.92 11.30 3.35
C PHE A 55 1.54 10.58 2.16
N ILE A 56 2.63 9.87 2.43
CA ILE A 56 3.28 8.97 1.47
C ILE A 56 2.87 7.56 1.88
N ILE A 57 2.16 6.86 0.99
CA ILE A 57 1.68 5.51 1.21
C ILE A 57 2.37 4.60 0.19
N LEU A 58 3.06 3.57 0.68
CA LEU A 58 3.69 2.56 -0.15
C LEU A 58 3.00 1.22 0.12
N VAL A 59 2.45 0.59 -0.92
CA VAL A 59 1.79 -0.71 -0.82
C VAL A 59 2.22 -1.55 -2.01
N GLU A 60 2.50 -2.83 -1.76
CA GLU A 60 2.79 -3.81 -2.81
C GLU A 60 1.54 -4.67 -3.06
N PHE A 61 1.20 -4.87 -4.32
CA PHE A 61 0.10 -5.74 -4.71
C PHE A 61 0.61 -6.86 -5.60
N PRO A 62 0.14 -8.11 -5.41
CA PRO A 62 0.40 -9.16 -6.37
C PRO A 62 -0.26 -8.79 -7.70
N LEU A 63 0.47 -9.01 -8.80
CA LEU A 63 -0.10 -8.85 -10.13
C LEU A 63 -1.17 -9.93 -10.33
N ALA A 64 -2.40 -9.50 -10.62
CA ALA A 64 -3.45 -10.39 -11.03
C ALA A 64 -3.20 -10.82 -12.49
N TYR A 65 -2.74 -12.05 -12.68
CA TYR A 65 -2.68 -12.65 -14.01
C TYR A 65 -4.05 -13.24 -14.35
N TYR A 66 -4.80 -12.56 -15.21
CA TYR A 66 -5.94 -13.17 -15.90
C TYR A 66 -5.42 -14.11 -17.01
N GLY A 67 -4.82 -15.23 -16.61
CA GLY A 67 -4.56 -16.33 -17.53
C GLY A 67 -5.88 -17.03 -17.82
N LYS A 68 -6.26 -17.15 -19.10
CA LYS A 68 -7.34 -18.07 -19.46
C LYS A 68 -6.95 -19.46 -18.97
N PRO A 69 -7.78 -20.17 -18.17
CA PRO A 69 -7.48 -21.54 -17.80
C PRO A 69 -7.51 -22.38 -19.08
N GLY A 70 -6.34 -22.82 -19.55
CA GLY A 70 -6.27 -23.86 -20.59
C GLY A 70 -5.27 -23.69 -21.73
N GLU A 71 -4.54 -22.58 -21.88
CA GLU A 71 -3.53 -22.49 -22.95
C GLU A 71 -2.19 -23.10 -22.48
N GLN A 72 -2.16 -24.43 -22.46
CA GLN A 72 -0.91 -25.19 -22.46
C GLN A 72 -0.12 -24.77 -23.69
N THR A 73 0.97 -24.03 -23.50
CA THR A 73 1.97 -23.82 -24.53
C THR A 73 2.68 -25.16 -24.75
N GLU A 74 2.11 -25.95 -25.65
CA GLU A 74 2.69 -27.20 -26.12
C GLU A 74 3.96 -26.87 -26.92
N HIS A 75 5.10 -26.78 -26.22
CA HIS A 75 6.41 -26.88 -26.87
C HIS A 75 6.57 -28.33 -27.33
N LYS A 76 5.99 -28.64 -28.48
CA LYS A 76 6.19 -29.90 -29.20
C LYS A 76 7.63 -29.92 -29.70
N VAL A 77 8.52 -30.52 -28.92
CA VAL A 77 9.86 -30.89 -29.38
C VAL A 77 9.68 -31.89 -30.52
N ASP A 78 10.17 -31.54 -31.70
CA ASP A 78 10.08 -32.38 -32.91
C ASP A 78 10.85 -33.70 -32.69
N PRO A 79 10.20 -34.87 -32.83
CA PRO A 79 10.86 -36.17 -32.66
C PRO A 79 11.86 -36.51 -33.78
N ARG A 80 12.04 -35.67 -34.81
CA ARG A 80 13.05 -35.89 -35.86
C ARG A 80 14.49 -35.54 -35.48
N SER A 81 14.79 -35.16 -34.24
CA SER A 81 16.15 -34.80 -33.81
C SER A 81 17.03 -35.96 -33.33
N SER A 82 16.57 -37.22 -33.37
CA SER A 82 17.41 -38.37 -33.01
C SER A 82 17.51 -39.39 -34.14
N ILE A 83 18.26 -39.03 -35.18
CA ILE A 83 18.96 -39.99 -36.04
C ILE A 83 20.45 -39.66 -35.95
N ARG A 84 21.14 -40.31 -34.99
CA ARG A 84 22.51 -40.80 -35.13
C ARG A 84 22.81 -41.83 -34.05
#